data_AF-A0A7G9AZ21-F1
#
_entry.id   AF-A0A7G9AZ21-F1
#
_cell.length_a   1.000
_cell.length_b   1.000
_cell.length_c   1.000
_cell.angle_alpha   90.00
_cell.angle_beta   90.00
_cell.angle_gamma   90.00
#
_symmetry.space_group_name_H-M   'P 1'
#
loop_
_entity.id
_entity.type
_entity.pdbx_description
1 polymer ?
#
loop_
_entity_poly.entity_id
_entity_poly.type
_entity_poly.pdbx_seq_one_letter_code
_entity_poly.pdbx_strand_id
1 'polypeptide(L)'
;MTLSTLVTKTNNKRFKKTAVVYTLITVFFFIFSRIYEYFSFGETSVYMHWLFGVPLIGGGVLLIFQKLIPNLSRLSLNLWNSAVATIAAGVLFRGIVNLSGRSTTLDLPYWYIGIGLAGLALLSMIFTRSV
;
A
#
# COMPACT_ATOMS: atom_id res chain seq x y z
N MET A 1 -21.48 28.84 -5.58
CA MET A 1 -21.77 27.48 -6.11
C MET A 1 -20.62 26.86 -6.92
N THR A 2 -19.62 27.62 -7.37
CA THR A 2 -18.47 27.14 -8.17
C THR A 2 -17.39 26.42 -7.36
N LEU A 3 -17.22 26.74 -6.07
CA LEU A 3 -16.19 26.12 -5.22
C LEU A 3 -16.51 24.66 -4.87
N SER A 4 -17.79 24.34 -4.60
CA SER A 4 -18.23 22.98 -4.25
C SER A 4 -18.10 21.99 -5.42
N THR A 5 -18.30 22.45 -6.67
CA THR A 5 -18.13 21.63 -7.86
C THR A 5 -16.66 21.36 -8.20
N LEU A 6 -15.75 22.28 -7.86
CA LEU A 6 -14.31 22.10 -8.02
C LEU A 6 -13.72 21.09 -7.04
N VAL A 7 -14.13 21.16 -5.77
CA VAL A 7 -13.70 20.22 -4.71
C VAL A 7 -14.14 18.79 -5.04
N THR A 8 -15.40 18.61 -5.44
CA THR A 8 -15.94 17.29 -5.85
C THR A 8 -15.25 16.73 -7.10
N LYS A 9 -14.99 17.56 -8.13
CA LYS A 9 -14.23 17.16 -9.32
C LYS A 9 -12.80 16.71 -8.98
N THR A 10 -12.14 17.43 -8.06
CA THR A 10 -10.78 17.13 -7.61
C THR A 10 -10.72 15.81 -6.84
N ASN A 11 -11.65 15.58 -5.91
CA ASN A 11 -11.73 14.31 -5.18
C ASN A 11 -11.99 13.13 -6.11
N ASN A 12 -12.90 13.26 -7.08
CA ASN A 12 -13.16 12.20 -8.07
C ASN A 12 -11.93 11.87 -8.93
N LYS A 13 -11.15 12.89 -9.35
CA LYS A 13 -9.90 12.67 -10.09
C LYS A 13 -8.88 11.91 -9.23
N ARG A 14 -8.74 12.28 -7.96
CA ARG A 14 -7.80 11.66 -7.02
C ARG A 14 -8.19 10.21 -6.72
N PHE A 15 -9.47 9.95 -6.50
CA PHE A 15 -10.02 8.61 -6.29
C PHE A 15 -9.72 7.68 -7.45
N LYS A 16 -10.02 8.12 -8.69
CA LYS A 16 -9.72 7.34 -9.90
C LYS A 16 -8.22 7.07 -10.04
N LYS A 17 -7.37 8.06 -9.77
CA LYS A 17 -5.92 7.87 -9.79
C LYS A 17 -5.47 6.84 -8.77
N THR A 18 -5.96 6.92 -7.53
CA THR A 18 -5.66 5.95 -6.47
C THR A 18 -6.07 4.54 -6.90
N ALA A 19 -7.30 4.36 -7.40
CA ALA A 19 -7.79 3.06 -7.86
C ALA A 19 -6.90 2.48 -8.96
N VAL A 20 -6.62 3.24 -10.02
CA VAL A 20 -5.79 2.77 -11.15
C VAL A 20 -4.37 2.41 -10.69
N VAL A 21 -3.72 3.26 -9.90
CA VAL A 21 -2.34 3.03 -9.46
C VAL A 21 -2.23 1.80 -8.58
N TYR A 22 -3.11 1.66 -7.58
CA TYR A 22 -3.08 0.49 -6.70
C TYR A 22 -3.41 -0.79 -7.44
N THR A 23 -4.39 -0.78 -8.36
CA THR A 23 -4.66 -1.94 -9.22
C THR A 23 -3.45 -2.33 -10.06
N LEU A 24 -2.77 -1.38 -10.70
CA LEU A 24 -1.57 -1.65 -11.49
C LEU A 24 -0.44 -2.24 -10.64
N ILE A 25 -0.20 -1.70 -9.45
CA ILE A 25 0.83 -2.22 -8.52
C ILE A 25 0.46 -3.62 -8.01
N THR A 26 -0.82 -3.86 -7.70
CA THR A 26 -1.29 -5.20 -7.32
C THR A 26 -1.08 -6.20 -8.44
N VAL A 27 -1.47 -5.87 -9.68
CA VAL A 27 -1.27 -6.75 -10.84
C VAL A 27 0.21 -7.01 -11.09
N PHE A 28 1.04 -5.97 -10.99
CA PHE A 28 2.49 -6.10 -11.10
C PHE A 28 3.03 -7.08 -10.05
N PHE A 29 2.72 -6.90 -8.76
CA PHE A 29 3.21 -7.79 -7.73
C PHE A 29 2.64 -9.20 -7.80
N PHE A 30 1.43 -9.37 -8.34
CA PHE A 30 0.86 -10.68 -8.59
C PHE A 30 1.64 -11.41 -9.69
N ILE A 31 1.91 -10.76 -10.83
CA ILE A 31 2.70 -11.37 -11.90
C ILE A 31 4.13 -11.64 -11.41
N PHE A 32 4.73 -10.66 -10.73
CA PHE A 32 6.06 -10.78 -10.15
C PHE A 32 6.17 -11.98 -9.20
N SER A 33 5.22 -12.17 -8.28
CA SER A 33 5.27 -13.29 -7.34
C SER A 33 5.20 -14.63 -8.06
N ARG A 34 4.37 -14.78 -9.09
CA ARG A 34 4.27 -16.01 -9.89
C ARG A 34 5.56 -16.33 -10.63
N ILE A 35 6.19 -15.32 -11.22
CA ILE A 35 7.47 -15.48 -11.89
C ILE A 35 8.56 -15.89 -10.88
N TYR A 36 8.65 -15.19 -9.75
CA TYR A 36 9.70 -15.45 -8.77
C TYR A 36 9.58 -16.82 -8.10
N GLU A 37 8.35 -17.27 -7.80
CA GLU A 37 8.09 -18.62 -7.27
C GLU A 37 8.32 -19.71 -8.32
N TYR A 38 8.08 -19.44 -9.61
CA TYR A 38 8.39 -20.41 -10.65
C TYR A 38 9.91 -20.69 -10.73
N PHE A 39 10.74 -19.67 -10.47
CA PHE A 39 12.20 -19.76 -10.53
C PHE A 39 12.86 -20.09 -9.17
N SER A 40 12.11 -20.45 -8.12
CA SER A 40 12.66 -20.67 -6.78
C SER A 40 13.13 -22.12 -6.51
N PHE A 41 13.30 -22.94 -7.54
CA PHE A 41 13.87 -24.30 -7.43
C PHE A 41 13.22 -25.21 -6.37
N GLY A 42 11.91 -25.05 -6.14
CA GLY A 42 11.14 -25.83 -5.16
C GLY A 42 10.97 -25.17 -3.80
N GLU A 43 11.70 -24.09 -3.52
CA GLU A 43 11.47 -23.27 -2.32
C GLU A 43 10.17 -22.47 -2.44
N THR A 44 9.44 -22.33 -1.34
CA THR A 44 8.17 -21.59 -1.32
C THR A 44 8.18 -20.51 -0.25
N SER A 45 7.42 -19.45 -0.48
CA SER A 45 7.31 -18.36 0.49
C SER A 45 5.92 -17.77 0.50
N VAL A 46 5.22 -17.91 1.64
CA VAL A 46 3.91 -17.29 1.86
C VAL A 46 3.96 -15.78 1.61
N TYR A 47 5.07 -15.13 1.97
CA TYR A 47 5.26 -13.69 1.78
C TYR A 47 5.40 -13.32 0.31
N MET A 48 6.14 -14.10 -0.48
CA MET A 48 6.21 -13.86 -1.93
C MET A 48 4.83 -14.13 -2.57
N HIS A 49 4.21 -15.25 -2.23
CA HIS A 49 2.91 -15.67 -2.77
C HIS A 49 1.84 -14.59 -2.65
N TRP A 50 1.77 -13.99 -1.46
CA TRP A 50 0.77 -12.99 -1.09
C TRP A 50 1.26 -11.55 -1.17
N LEU A 51 2.41 -11.28 -1.80
CA LEU A 51 2.96 -9.92 -1.93
C LEU A 51 1.97 -8.93 -2.52
N PHE A 52 1.21 -9.35 -3.54
CA PHE A 52 0.16 -8.55 -4.18
C PHE A 52 -0.98 -8.16 -3.22
N GLY A 53 -1.17 -8.90 -2.12
CA GLY A 53 -2.18 -8.62 -1.11
C GLY A 53 -1.93 -7.29 -0.38
N VAL A 54 -0.67 -6.88 -0.23
CA VAL A 54 -0.29 -5.64 0.46
C VAL A 54 -0.85 -4.39 -0.25
N PRO A 55 -0.55 -4.13 -1.54
CA PRO A 55 -1.16 -3.01 -2.26
C PRO A 55 -2.67 -3.21 -2.46
N LEU A 56 -3.18 -4.45 -2.57
CA LEU A 56 -4.61 -4.68 -2.75
C LEU A 56 -5.41 -4.19 -1.54
N ILE A 57 -5.01 -4.64 -0.34
CA ILE A 57 -5.63 -4.25 0.93
C ILE A 57 -5.37 -2.76 1.19
N GLY A 58 -4.11 -2.31 1.05
CA GLY A 58 -3.73 -0.92 1.27
C GLY A 58 -4.49 0.06 0.37
N GLY A 59 -4.65 -0.28 -0.90
CA GLY A 59 -5.42 0.50 -1.87
C GLY A 59 -6.92 0.46 -1.59
N GLY A 60 -7.48 -0.73 -1.31
CA GLY A 60 -8.89 -0.89 -0.97
C GLY A 60 -9.30 -0.08 0.25
N VAL A 61 -8.52 -0.15 1.33
CA VAL A 61 -8.73 0.64 2.55
C VAL A 61 -8.61 2.15 2.27
N LEU A 62 -7.64 2.58 1.44
CA LEU A 62 -7.51 4.00 1.09
C LEU A 62 -8.71 4.52 0.31
N LEU A 63 -9.27 3.73 -0.61
CA LEU A 63 -10.47 4.09 -1.37
C LEU A 63 -11.68 4.23 -0.43
N ILE A 64 -11.80 3.35 0.57
CA ILE A 64 -12.83 3.48 1.62
C ILE A 64 -12.63 4.80 2.37
N PHE A 65 -11.41 5.14 2.81
CA PHE A 65 -11.15 6.41 3.48
C PHE A 65 -11.45 7.63 2.61
N GLN A 66 -11.10 7.60 1.32
CA GLN A 66 -11.42 8.70 0.40
C GLN A 66 -12.93 8.88 0.18
N LYS A 67 -13.73 7.81 0.38
CA LYS A 67 -15.19 7.87 0.28
C LYS A 67 -15.85 8.32 1.58
N LEU A 68 -15.34 7.89 2.73
CA LEU A 68 -15.88 8.23 4.05
C LEU A 68 -15.43 9.61 4.54
N ILE A 69 -14.19 9.99 4.24
CA ILE A 69 -13.57 11.23 4.69
C ILE A 69 -13.32 12.10 3.46
N PRO A 70 -14.21 13.06 3.15
CA PRO A 70 -13.96 13.99 2.06
C PRO A 70 -12.74 14.85 2.40
N ASN A 71 -11.97 15.24 1.38
CA ASN A 71 -10.85 16.19 1.50
C ASN A 71 -9.68 15.71 2.40
N LEU A 72 -9.28 14.45 2.23
CA LEU A 72 -8.04 13.94 2.84
C LEU A 72 -6.84 14.81 2.45
N SER A 73 -6.01 15.18 3.43
CA SER A 73 -4.83 16.00 3.16
C SER A 73 -3.80 15.28 2.27
N ARG A 74 -2.85 16.05 1.71
CA ARG A 74 -1.71 15.46 1.00
C ARG A 74 -0.81 14.66 1.94
N LEU A 75 -0.63 15.14 3.17
CA LEU A 75 0.14 14.46 4.20
C LEU A 75 -0.43 13.07 4.50
N SER A 76 -1.74 12.97 4.74
CA SER A 76 -2.39 11.69 5.07
C SER A 76 -2.25 10.66 3.96
N LEU A 77 -2.42 11.07 2.69
CA LEU A 77 -2.22 10.14 1.58
C LEU A 77 -0.76 9.74 1.41
N ASN A 78 0.18 10.66 1.60
CA ASN A 78 1.60 10.34 1.48
C ASN A 78 2.03 9.37 2.59
N LEU A 79 1.64 9.63 3.84
CA LEU A 79 1.91 8.73 4.96
C LEU A 79 1.31 7.33 4.71
N TRP A 80 0.06 7.26 4.24
CA TRP A 80 -0.57 5.99 3.91
C TRP A 80 0.17 5.25 2.80
N ASN A 81 0.49 5.93 1.70
CA ASN A 81 1.22 5.31 0.59
C ASN A 81 2.62 4.85 1.02
N SER A 82 3.32 5.64 1.85
CA SER A 82 4.62 5.25 2.41
C SER A 82 4.49 4.04 3.34
N ALA A 83 3.43 3.95 4.14
CA ALA A 83 3.16 2.78 4.98
C ALA A 83 2.99 1.51 4.13
N VAL A 84 2.12 1.56 3.12
CA VAL A 84 1.88 0.42 2.23
C VAL A 84 3.17 0.04 1.47
N ALA A 85 3.92 1.02 0.96
CA ALA A 85 5.20 0.78 0.29
C ALA A 85 6.23 0.11 1.21
N THR A 86 6.31 0.55 2.47
CA THR A 86 7.27 0.01 3.44
C THR A 86 6.90 -1.43 3.82
N ILE A 87 5.62 -1.70 4.07
CA ILE A 87 5.13 -3.06 4.34
C ILE A 87 5.37 -3.97 3.13
N ALA A 88 5.08 -3.49 1.91
CA ALA A 88 5.31 -4.26 0.69
C ALA A 88 6.81 -4.58 0.51
N ALA A 89 7.70 -3.65 0.81
CA ALA A 89 9.14 -3.88 0.78
C ALA A 89 9.57 -4.93 1.83
N GLY A 90 9.02 -4.89 3.05
CA GLY A 90 9.28 -5.90 4.07
C GLY A 90 8.80 -7.30 3.68
N VAL A 91 7.58 -7.39 3.14
CA VAL A 91 7.02 -8.66 2.63
C VAL A 91 7.83 -9.18 1.45
N LEU A 92 8.24 -8.31 0.52
CA LEU A 92 9.10 -8.68 -0.61
C LEU A 92 10.47 -9.18 -0.14
N PHE A 93 11.12 -8.45 0.77
CA PHE A 93 12.42 -8.83 1.34
C PHE A 93 12.34 -10.21 1.99
N ARG A 94 11.36 -10.40 2.88
CA ARG A 94 11.09 -11.68 3.53
C ARG A 94 10.80 -12.78 2.49
N GLY A 95 10.04 -12.44 1.45
CA GLY A 95 9.75 -13.28 0.30
C GLY A 95 11.03 -13.84 -0.33
N ILE A 96 11.94 -12.96 -0.70
CA ILE A 96 13.23 -13.29 -1.33
C ILE A 96 14.10 -14.14 -0.40
N VAL A 97 14.20 -13.79 0.89
CA VAL A 97 15.02 -14.56 1.83
C VAL A 97 14.50 -16.00 1.97
N ASN A 98 13.19 -16.18 2.13
CA ASN A 98 12.59 -17.51 2.24
C ASN A 98 12.80 -18.33 0.96
N LEU A 99 12.62 -17.73 -0.23
CA LEU A 99 12.89 -18.42 -1.50
C LEU A 99 14.36 -18.77 -1.72
N SER A 100 15.28 -18.19 -0.94
CA SER A 100 16.69 -18.59 -0.93
C SER A 100 17.00 -19.74 0.03
N GLY A 101 15.98 -20.36 0.65
CA GLY A 101 16.13 -21.42 1.65
C GLY A 101 16.65 -20.92 3.01
N ARG A 102 16.50 -19.62 3.31
CA ARG A 102 17.02 -18.99 4.52
C ARG A 102 15.91 -18.39 5.37
N SER A 103 16.23 -18.13 6.63
CA SER A 103 15.39 -17.35 7.54
C SER A 103 16.18 -16.15 8.08
N THR A 104 15.45 -15.09 8.40
CA THR A 104 16.01 -13.85 8.98
C THR A 104 15.02 -13.23 9.96
N THR A 105 15.38 -12.13 10.62
CA THR A 105 14.47 -11.23 11.36
C THR A 105 14.64 -9.78 10.93
N LEU A 106 15.42 -9.54 9.87
CA LEU A 106 15.72 -8.21 9.35
C LEU A 106 14.55 -7.56 8.58
N ASP A 107 13.42 -8.24 8.45
CA ASP A 107 12.15 -7.68 7.97
C ASP A 107 11.39 -6.92 9.08
N LEU A 108 11.67 -7.16 10.36
CA LEU A 108 10.99 -6.52 11.50
C LEU A 108 11.00 -4.98 11.43
N PRO A 109 12.10 -4.31 11.03
CA PRO A 109 12.10 -2.85 10.88
C PRO A 109 11.04 -2.35 9.88
N TYR A 110 10.80 -3.09 8.79
CA TYR A 110 9.78 -2.72 7.80
C TYR A 110 8.38 -2.79 8.40
N TRP A 111 8.12 -3.79 9.23
CA TRP A 111 6.84 -3.91 9.95
C TRP A 111 6.64 -2.78 10.94
N TYR A 112 7.63 -2.49 11.79
CA TYR A 112 7.52 -1.42 12.78
C TYR A 112 7.35 -0.04 12.13
N ILE A 113 8.15 0.27 11.11
CA ILE A 113 8.06 1.56 10.39
C ILE A 113 6.75 1.62 9.59
N GLY A 114 6.37 0.55 8.92
CA GLY A 114 5.13 0.47 8.14
C GLY A 114 3.89 0.70 9.00
N ILE A 115 3.81 0.03 10.15
CA ILE A 115 2.72 0.22 11.12
C ILE A 115 2.76 1.63 11.72
N GLY A 116 3.94 2.15 12.06
CA GLY A 116 4.12 3.51 12.54
C GLY A 116 3.60 4.55 11.55
N LEU A 117 3.96 4.41 10.27
CA LEU A 117 3.47 5.28 9.19
C LEU A 117 1.96 5.16 8.98
N ALA A 118 1.40 3.95 9.07
CA ALA A 118 -0.04 3.75 9.00
C ALA A 118 -0.76 4.44 10.16
N GLY A 119 -0.24 4.31 11.39
CA GLY A 119 -0.76 5.01 12.57
C GLY A 119 -0.70 6.52 12.42
N LEU A 120 0.43 7.06 11.96
CA LEU A 120 0.57 8.49 11.66
C LEU A 120 -0.37 8.94 10.54
N ALA A 121 -0.60 8.11 9.52
CA ALA A 121 -1.58 8.39 8.48
C ALA A 121 -2.97 8.55 9.08
N LEU A 122 -3.41 7.57 9.89
CA LEU A 122 -4.72 7.62 10.56
C LEU A 122 -4.87 8.84 11.47
N LEU A 123 -3.85 9.15 12.29
CA LEU A 123 -3.84 10.36 13.12
C LEU A 123 -3.97 11.61 12.25
N SER A 124 -3.19 11.73 11.18
CA SER A 124 -3.25 12.88 10.28
C SER A 124 -4.61 13.03 9.58
N MET A 125 -5.34 11.94 9.31
CA MET A 125 -6.68 12.01 8.71
C MET A 125 -7.69 12.69 9.64
N ILE A 126 -7.47 12.61 10.96
CA ILE A 126 -8.33 13.24 11.97
C ILE A 126 -8.03 14.75 12.06
N PHE A 127 -6.74 15.12 12.12
CA PHE A 127 -6.31 16.50 12.40
C PHE A 127 -6.09 17.36 11.16
N THR A 128 -5.73 16.77 10.01
CA THR A 128 -5.34 17.50 8.81
C THR A 128 -6.37 17.28 7.71
N ARG A 129 -7.27 18.25 7.53
CA ARG A 129 -8.18 18.32 6.37
C ARG A 129 -7.60 19.28 5.32
N SER A 130 -7.72 18.94 4.04
CA SER A 130 -7.40 19.92 3.00
C SER A 130 -8.53 20.94 2.91
N VAL A 131 -8.20 22.22 3.15
CA VAL A 131 -9.09 23.37 2.91
C VAL A 131 -9.40 23.50 1.43
#